data_AF-A0A0K1E3A4-F1
#
_entry.id   AF-A0A0K1E3A4-F1
#
_cell.length_a   1.000
_cell.length_b   1.000
_cell.length_c   1.000
_cell.angle_alpha   90.00
_cell.angle_beta   90.00
_cell.angle_gamma   90.00
#
_symmetry.space_group_name_H-M   'P 1'
#
loop_
_entity.id
_entity.type
_entity.pdbx_description
1 polymer ?
#
loop_
_entity_poly.entity_id
_entity_poly.type
_entity_poly.pdbx_seq_one_letter_code
_entity_poly.pdbx_strand_id
1 'polypeptide(L)' 'MELGKIAEMAKRLGAGSVKYVKYSYTPATDTYHVKIYLVKPIEWRALAELVKELERSFSVKIYAPHARALRLDLKRK' A
#
# COMPACT_ATOMS: atom_id res chain seq x y z
N MET A 1 -1.55 -6.30 15.23
CA MET A 1 -0.62 -5.69 14.26
C MET A 1 -1.29 -5.59 12.89
N GLU A 2 -2.05 -4.53 12.59
CA GLU A 2 -2.74 -4.38 11.29
C GLU A 2 -1.78 -4.09 10.13
N LEU A 3 -0.68 -3.38 10.38
CA LEU A 3 0.29 -2.99 9.35
C LEU A 3 1.04 -4.18 8.72
N GLY A 4 1.32 -5.22 9.50
CA GLY A 4 1.95 -6.44 8.99
C GLY A 4 1.08 -7.15 7.94
N LYS A 5 -0.23 -7.23 8.20
CA LYS A 5 -1.20 -7.81 7.26
C LYS A 5 -1.29 -7.00 5.96
N ILE A 6 -1.25 -5.67 6.05
CA ILE A 6 -1.25 -4.79 4.87
C ILE A 6 0.02 -5.01 4.03
N ALA A 7 1.18 -5.13 4.68
CA ALA A 7 2.44 -5.38 3.98
C ALA A 7 2.47 -6.77 3.30
N GLU A 8 1.93 -7.81 3.94
CA GLU A 8 1.80 -9.14 3.34
C GLU A 8 0.82 -9.14 2.16
N MET A 9 -0.34 -8.47 2.32
CA MET A 9 -1.33 -8.34 1.25
C MET A 9 -0.75 -7.63 0.02
N ALA A 10 0.00 -6.54 0.23
CA ALA A 10 0.69 -5.83 -0.83
C ALA A 10 1.71 -6.73 -1.55
N LYS A 11 2.48 -7.54 -0.81
CA LYS A 11 3.42 -8.51 -1.41
C LYS A 11 2.71 -9.60 -2.20
N ARG A 12 1.59 -10.14 -1.68
CA ARG A 12 0.81 -11.20 -2.32
C ARG A 12 0.15 -10.72 -3.61
N LEU A 13 -0.56 -9.59 -3.56
CA LEU A 13 -1.23 -9.01 -4.73
C LEU A 13 -0.25 -8.40 -5.73
N GLY A 14 0.93 -7.99 -5.25
CA GLY A 14 2.01 -7.51 -6.11
C GLY A 14 2.65 -8.55 -7.02
N ALA A 15 2.29 -9.85 -6.92
CA ALA A 15 2.72 -10.92 -7.84
C ALA A 15 4.24 -10.94 -8.14
N GLY A 16 5.07 -10.71 -7.12
CA GLY A 16 6.53 -10.68 -7.25
C GLY A 16 7.11 -9.35 -7.79
N SER A 17 6.27 -8.36 -8.07
CA SER A 17 6.69 -7.00 -8.43
C SER A 17 7.14 -6.17 -7.23
N VAL A 18 6.84 -6.60 -5.99
CA VAL A 18 7.19 -5.88 -4.77
C VAL A 18 8.56 -6.30 -4.27
N LYS A 19 9.50 -5.35 -4.22
CA LYS A 19 10.84 -5.55 -3.64
C LYS A 19 10.77 -5.56 -2.11
N TYR A 20 10.18 -4.51 -1.54
CA TYR A 20 9.95 -4.40 -0.10
C TYR A 20 8.86 -3.37 0.18
N VAL A 21 8.30 -3.44 1.39
CA VAL A 21 7.29 -2.49 1.88
C VAL A 21 7.85 -1.82 3.12
N LYS A 22 7.82 -0.49 3.16
CA LYS A 22 8.04 0.29 4.38
C LYS A 22 6.69 0.81 4.84
N TYR A 23 6.44 0.74 6.15
CA TYR A 23 5.27 1.33 6.74
C TYR A 23 5.66 2.20 7.93
N SER A 24 4.92 3.28 8.14
CA SER A 24 4.99 4.10 9.34
C SER A 24 3.58 4.52 9.73
N TYR A 25 3.40 4.83 11.00
CA TYR A 25 2.17 5.41 11.52
C TYR A 25 2.47 6.82 11.99
N THR A 26 1.66 7.78 11.57
CA THR A 26 1.73 9.18 12.00
C THR A 26 0.58 9.44 12.97
N PRO A 27 0.84 9.49 14.29
CA PRO A 27 -0.22 9.67 15.29
C PRO A 27 -0.95 11.01 15.15
N ALA A 28 -0.21 12.06 14.76
CA ALA A 28 -0.75 13.42 14.62
C ALA A 28 -1.90 13.52 13.59
N THR A 29 -1.93 12.65 12.59
CA THR A 29 -2.95 12.65 11.52
C THR A 29 -3.73 11.34 11.45
N ASP A 30 -3.53 10.43 12.42
CA ASP A 30 -4.04 9.06 12.44
C ASP A 30 -3.91 8.36 11.06
N THR A 31 -2.74 8.51 10.44
CA THR A 31 -2.51 8.03 9.07
C THR A 31 -1.39 6.99 9.06
N TYR A 32 -1.68 5.85 8.46
CA TYR A 32 -0.68 4.84 8.14
C TYR A 32 -0.12 5.12 6.74
N HIS A 33 1.19 5.37 6.68
CA HIS A 33 1.89 5.56 5.42
C HIS A 33 2.53 4.22 5.01
N VAL A 34 2.11 3.68 3.88
CA VAL A 34 2.62 2.42 3.33
C VAL A 34 3.31 2.72 2.02
N LYS A 35 4.65 2.64 2.01
CA LYS A 35 5.47 2.82 0.81
C LYS A 35 5.88 1.46 0.25
N ILE A 36 5.34 1.12 -0.90
CA ILE A 36 5.60 -0.10 -1.65
C ILE A 36 6.69 0.20 -2.68
N TYR A 37 7.84 -0.46 -2.55
CA TYR A 37 8.91 -0.38 -3.54
C TYR A 37 8.81 -1.57 -4.49
N LEU A 38 8.88 -1.28 -5.79
CA LEU A 38 8.66 -2.24 -6.84
C LEU A 38 9.96 -2.56 -7.59
N VAL A 39 10.17 -3.82 -7.94
CA VAL A 39 11.23 -4.28 -8.85
C VAL A 39 10.84 -4.05 -10.31
N LYS A 40 9.55 -4.14 -10.63
CA LYS A 40 8.95 -3.85 -11.95
C LYS A 40 7.60 -3.16 -11.77
N PRO A 41 7.08 -2.40 -12.76
CA PRO A 41 5.75 -1.82 -12.66
C PRO A 41 4.70 -2.87 -12.29
N ILE A 42 3.77 -2.48 -11.42
CA ILE A 42 2.63 -3.32 -11.05
C ILE A 42 1.52 -3.14 -12.08
N GLU A 43 0.77 -4.21 -12.36
CA GLU A 43 -0.43 -4.08 -13.18
C GLU A 43 -1.51 -3.27 -12.45
N TRP A 44 -2.20 -2.43 -13.22
CA TRP A 44 -3.28 -1.60 -12.69
C TRP A 44 -4.36 -2.42 -11.99
N ARG A 45 -4.69 -3.61 -12.53
CA ARG A 45 -5.69 -4.51 -11.96
C ARG A 45 -5.31 -4.99 -10.56
N ALA A 46 -4.06 -5.38 -10.36
CA ALA A 46 -3.55 -5.81 -9.06
C ALA A 46 -3.53 -4.66 -8.04
N LEU A 47 -3.19 -3.43 -8.48
CA LEU A 47 -3.28 -2.25 -7.64
C LEU A 47 -4.72 -1.94 -7.24
N ALA A 48 -5.66 -2.02 -8.19
CA ALA A 48 -7.08 -1.76 -7.94
C ALA A 48 -7.68 -2.77 -6.94
N GLU A 49 -7.31 -4.06 -7.04
CA GLU A 49 -7.74 -5.08 -6.08
C GLU A 49 -7.19 -4.81 -4.67
N LEU A 50 -5.91 -4.44 -4.55
CA LEU A 50 -5.31 -4.06 -3.27
C LEU A 50 -6.04 -2.87 -2.63
N VAL A 51 -6.32 -1.83 -3.43
CA VAL A 51 -7.01 -0.63 -2.95
C VAL A 51 -8.42 -0.96 -2.50
N LYS A 52 -9.16 -1.74 -3.29
CA LYS A 52 -10.54 -2.16 -2.97
C LYS A 52 -10.62 -2.93 -1.65
N GLU A 53 -9.65 -3.78 -1.36
CA GLU A 53 -9.60 -4.52 -0.09
C GLU A 53 -9.29 -3.57 1.08
N LEU A 54 -8.34 -2.65 0.91
CA LEU A 54 -7.98 -1.66 1.93
C LEU A 54 -9.11 -0.66 2.20
N GLU A 55 -9.87 -0.28 1.17
CA GLU A 55 -11.00 0.66 1.29
C GLU A 55 -12.16 0.15 2.16
N ARG A 56 -12.19 -1.16 2.48
CA ARG A 56 -13.18 -1.73 3.41
C ARG A 56 -13.02 -1.20 4.84
N SER A 57 -11.78 -0.92 5.25
CA SER A 57 -11.46 -0.51 6.62
C SER A 57 -10.78 0.85 6.70
N PHE A 58 -10.25 1.35 5.58
CA PHE A 58 -9.51 2.60 5.51
C PHE A 58 -10.05 3.52 4.42
N SER A 59 -9.81 4.81 4.55
CA SER A 59 -9.77 5.76 3.44
C SER A 59 -8.36 5.71 2.85
N VAL A 60 -8.26 5.41 1.56
CA VAL A 60 -6.98 5.18 0.86
C VAL A 60 -6.68 6.36 -0.06
N LYS A 61 -5.50 6.97 0.09
CA LYS A 61 -4.94 7.91 -0.89
C LYS A 61 -3.70 7.32 -1.53
N ILE A 62 -3.67 7.32 -2.86
CA ILE A 62 -2.58 6.73 -3.65
C ILE A 62 -1.70 7.86 -4.20
N TYR A 63 -0.40 7.73 -3.98
CA TYR A 63 0.61 8.60 -4.56
C TYR A 63 1.62 7.73 -5.31
N ALA A 64 1.87 8.03 -6.57
CA ALA A 64 2.86 7.34 -7.41
C ALA A 64 4.05 8.28 -7.68
N PRO A 65 5.00 8.43 -6.73
CA PRO A 65 6.12 9.36 -6.89
C PRO A 65 7.07 8.97 -8.03
N HIS A 66 7.12 7.69 -8.41
CA HIS A 66 7.85 7.19 -9.57
C HIS A 66 7.34 5.80 -9.99
N ALA A 67 7.64 5.35 -11.21
CA ALA A 67 7.17 4.07 -11.75
C ALA A 67 7.51 2.83 -10.89
N ARG A 68 8.54 2.94 -10.04
CA ARG A 68 9.01 1.88 -9.12
C ARG A 68 8.60 2.04 -7.65
N ALA A 69 7.73 2.99 -7.31
CA ALA A 69 7.21 3.08 -5.95
C ALA A 69 5.81 3.66 -5.91
N LEU A 70 5.04 3.11 -4.99
CA LEU A 70 3.72 3.56 -4.64
C LEU A 70 3.72 3.92 -3.16
N ARG A 71 3.03 4.99 -2.81
CA ARG A 71 2.73 5.36 -1.44
C ARG A 71 1.22 5.32 -1.27
N LEU A 72 0.77 4.56 -0.29
CA LEU A 72 -0.61 4.47 0.13
C LEU A 72 -0.72 5.13 1.50
N ASP A 73 -1.51 6.17 1.60
CA ASP A 73 -1.86 6.79 2.87
C ASP A 73 -3.21 6.23 3.28
N LEU A 74 -3.23 5.48 4.37
CA LEU A 74 -4.41 4.78 4.88
C LEU A 74 -4.84 5.48 6.17
N LYS A 75 -6.04 6.05 6.16
CA LYS A 75 -6.66 6.62 7.37
C LYS A 75 -7.80 5.71 7.79
N ARG A 76 -7.94 5.37 9.07
CA ARG A 76 -9.07 4.55 9.51
C ARG A 76 -10.39 5.28 9.25
N LYS A 77 -11.40 4.53 8.84
CA LYS A 77 -12.78 5.02 8.74
C LYS A 77 -13.44 5.06 10.11
#